data_AF-A0A7X9PKG8-F1
#
_entry.id   AF-A0A7X9PKG8-F1
#
_cell.length_a   1.000
_cell.length_b   1.000
_cell.length_c   1.000
_cell.angle_alpha   90.00
_cell.angle_beta   90.00
_cell.angle_gamma   90.00
#
_symmetry.space_group_name_H-M   'P 1'
#
loop_
_entity.id
_entity.type
_entity.pdbx_description
1 polymer ?
#
loop_
_entity_poly.entity_id
_entity_poly.type
_entity_poly.pdbx_seq_one_letter_code
_entity_poly.pdbx_strand_id
1 'polypeptide(L)'
;MNPRVFHKNTIEFITVSKEYVAFCEDLSPYEPQTVSSILHRLLPLIYLKTSLLPTFEAQEGLLEDVVSEEIYNLIAAGFEEKFGEMDLDCDIPEINSTNNEKNTAPLSEILADL
;
A
#
# COMPACT_ATOMS: atom_id res chain seq x y z
N MET A 1 7.91 -24.55 -12.10
CA MET A 1 7.58 -23.14 -12.44
C MET A 1 6.07 -22.99 -12.32
N ASN A 2 5.58 -22.14 -11.42
CA ASN A 2 4.14 -22.06 -11.10
C ASN A 2 3.42 -21.30 -12.23
N PRO A 3 2.54 -21.92 -13.05
CA PRO A 3 1.91 -21.26 -14.19
C PRO A 3 1.01 -20.08 -13.78
N ARG A 4 0.62 -19.99 -12.50
CA ARG A 4 -0.21 -18.90 -11.96
C ARG A 4 0.53 -17.56 -11.94
N VAL A 5 1.86 -17.53 -11.87
CA VAL A 5 2.63 -16.27 -11.91
C VAL A 5 2.57 -15.59 -13.28
N PHE A 6 2.27 -16.35 -14.34
CA PHE A 6 2.08 -15.84 -15.71
C PHE A 6 0.61 -15.61 -16.05
N HIS A 7 -0.29 -15.80 -15.08
CA HIS A 7 -1.71 -15.51 -15.29
C HIS A 7 -1.88 -14.01 -15.55
N LYS A 8 -2.74 -13.65 -16.51
CA LYS A 8 -2.98 -12.26 -16.91
C LYS A 8 -3.25 -11.34 -15.72
N ASN A 9 -4.15 -11.75 -14.82
CA ASN A 9 -4.49 -10.95 -13.63
C ASN A 9 -3.30 -10.78 -12.67
N THR A 10 -2.40 -11.75 -12.59
CA THR A 10 -1.19 -11.65 -11.77
C THR A 10 -0.20 -10.64 -12.36
N ILE A 11 0.01 -10.68 -13.68
CA ILE A 11 0.87 -9.70 -14.36
C ILE A 11 0.29 -8.29 -14.23
N GLU A 12 -1.02 -8.14 -14.41
CA GLU A 12 -1.69 -6.84 -14.26
C GLU A 12 -1.62 -6.33 -12.81
N PHE A 13 -1.81 -7.19 -11.80
CA PHE A 13 -1.62 -6.83 -10.40
C PHE A 13 -0.20 -6.36 -10.13
N ILE A 14 0.82 -7.14 -10.51
CA ILE A 14 2.24 -6.78 -10.34
C ILE A 14 2.54 -5.43 -11.01
N THR A 15 1.98 -5.18 -12.19
CA THR A 15 2.17 -3.91 -12.90
C THR A 15 1.62 -2.74 -12.07
N VAL A 16 0.39 -2.84 -11.56
CA VAL A 16 -0.21 -1.77 -10.75
C VAL A 16 0.51 -1.60 -9.41
N SER A 17 0.89 -2.68 -8.73
CA SER A 17 1.67 -2.62 -7.49
C SER A 17 3.02 -1.95 -7.71
N LYS A 18 3.69 -2.22 -8.83
CA LYS A 18 4.96 -1.56 -9.16
C LYS A 18 4.78 -0.05 -9.35
N GLU A 19 3.73 0.38 -10.03
CA GLU A 19 3.42 1.81 -10.19
C GLU A 19 3.12 2.48 -8.85
N TYR A 20 2.47 1.77 -7.91
CA TYR A 20 2.25 2.26 -6.55
C TYR A 20 3.56 2.45 -5.77
N VAL A 21 4.42 1.43 -5.75
CA VAL A 21 5.72 1.52 -5.09
C VAL A 21 6.56 2.66 -5.68
N ALA A 22 6.63 2.76 -7.02
CA ALA A 22 7.36 3.84 -7.68
C ALA A 22 6.78 5.23 -7.38
N PHE A 23 5.47 5.33 -7.14
CA PHE A 23 4.84 6.57 -6.71
C PHE A 23 5.20 6.94 -5.26
N CYS A 24 5.24 5.96 -4.36
CA CYS A 24 5.63 6.15 -2.96
C CYS A 24 7.11 6.53 -2.80
N GLU A 25 7.98 6.08 -3.70
CA GLU A 25 9.43 6.36 -3.65
C GLU A 25 9.77 7.85 -3.83
N ASP A 26 8.97 8.62 -4.59
CA ASP A 26 9.21 10.05 -4.80
C ASP A 26 7.92 10.84 -4.96
N LEU A 27 7.46 11.42 -3.85
CA LEU A 27 6.30 12.31 -3.81
C LEU A 27 6.67 13.77 -4.11
N SER A 28 7.96 14.12 -4.14
CA SER A 28 8.43 15.51 -4.29
C SER A 28 7.88 16.25 -5.52
N PRO A 29 7.68 15.61 -6.70
CA PRO A 29 7.22 16.32 -7.90
C PRO A 29 5.73 16.71 -7.87
N TYR A 30 4.97 16.21 -6.91
CA TYR A 30 3.50 16.31 -6.91
C TYR A 30 2.99 17.26 -5.84
N GLU A 31 2.00 18.08 -6.20
CA GLU A 31 1.22 18.84 -5.21
C GLU A 31 0.30 17.93 -4.39
N PRO A 32 -0.04 18.27 -3.14
CA PRO A 32 -0.85 17.42 -2.26
C PRO A 32 -2.20 16.99 -2.87
N GLN A 33 -2.88 17.89 -3.58
CA GLN A 33 -4.15 17.55 -4.26
C GLN A 33 -3.95 16.58 -5.42
N THR A 34 -2.78 16.62 -6.08
CA THR A 34 -2.41 15.69 -7.14
C THR A 34 -2.16 14.31 -6.55
N VAL A 35 -1.42 14.24 -5.43
CA VAL A 35 -1.19 12.99 -4.69
C VAL A 35 -2.52 12.36 -4.28
N SER A 36 -3.41 13.14 -3.65
CA SER A 36 -4.75 12.66 -3.30
C SER A 36 -5.55 12.17 -4.52
N SER A 37 -5.50 12.88 -5.65
CA SER A 37 -6.19 12.48 -6.87
C SER A 37 -5.63 11.18 -7.48
N ILE A 38 -4.32 10.96 -7.38
CA ILE A 38 -3.65 9.73 -7.81
C ILE A 38 -4.08 8.58 -6.89
N LEU A 39 -3.99 8.73 -5.58
CA LEU A 39 -4.38 7.72 -4.60
C LEU A 39 -5.85 7.30 -4.76
N HIS A 40 -6.78 8.25 -4.97
CA HIS A 40 -8.20 7.96 -5.22
C HIS A 40 -8.46 7.12 -6.48
N ARG A 41 -7.50 7.04 -7.41
CA ARG A 41 -7.60 6.17 -8.61
C ARG A 41 -6.80 4.89 -8.45
N LEU A 42 -5.63 4.98 -7.81
CA LEU A 42 -4.68 3.89 -7.70
C LEU A 42 -5.09 2.88 -6.62
N LEU A 43 -5.53 3.34 -5.45
CA LEU A 43 -5.95 2.45 -4.36
C LEU A 43 -7.13 1.54 -4.76
N PRO A 44 -8.23 2.04 -5.37
CA PRO A 44 -9.30 1.16 -5.82
C PRO A 44 -8.87 0.21 -6.93
N LEU A 45 -7.93 0.62 -7.79
CA LEU A 45 -7.40 -0.22 -8.85
C LEU A 45 -6.55 -1.37 -8.29
N ILE A 46 -5.67 -1.09 -7.32
CA ILE A 46 -4.90 -2.13 -6.60
C ILE A 46 -5.87 -3.11 -5.97
N TYR A 47 -6.84 -2.62 -5.18
CA TYR A 47 -7.82 -3.46 -4.52
C TYR A 47 -8.57 -4.37 -5.52
N LEU A 48 -9.01 -3.81 -6.65
CA LEU A 48 -9.65 -4.57 -7.71
C LEU A 48 -8.71 -5.63 -8.30
N LYS A 49 -7.46 -5.29 -8.61
CA LYS A 49 -6.50 -6.26 -9.18
C LYS A 49 -6.18 -7.38 -8.20
N THR A 50 -6.01 -7.07 -6.92
CA THR A 50 -5.82 -8.06 -5.86
C THR A 50 -7.01 -9.02 -5.78
N SER A 51 -8.25 -8.50 -5.86
CA SER A 51 -9.47 -9.33 -5.83
C SER A 51 -9.61 -10.32 -6.99
N LEU A 52 -8.88 -10.08 -8.09
CA LEU A 52 -8.90 -10.91 -9.31
C LEU A 52 -7.74 -11.90 -9.38
N LEU A 53 -6.88 -11.95 -8.36
CA LEU A 53 -5.77 -12.88 -8.32
C LEU A 53 -6.29 -14.34 -8.25
N PRO A 54 -5.65 -15.27 -8.99
CA PRO A 54 -5.94 -16.69 -8.81
C PRO A 54 -5.51 -17.12 -7.39
N THR A 55 -6.07 -18.21 -6.88
CA THR A 55 -5.66 -18.74 -5.58
C THR A 55 -4.18 -19.14 -5.61
N PHE A 56 -3.39 -18.58 -4.70
CA PHE A 56 -2.02 -18.99 -4.43
C PHE A 56 -1.97 -19.85 -3.17
N GLU A 57 -1.11 -20.86 -3.17
CA GLU A 57 -0.78 -21.58 -1.94
C GLU A 57 0.41 -20.86 -1.30
N ALA A 58 0.27 -20.49 -0.03
CA ALA A 58 1.37 -19.88 0.70
C ALA A 58 2.51 -20.88 0.81
N GLN A 59 3.69 -20.50 0.32
CA GLN A 59 4.90 -21.30 0.44
C GLN A 59 5.79 -20.60 1.46
N GLU A 60 5.79 -21.10 2.70
CA GLU A 60 6.57 -20.52 3.79
C GLU A 60 8.08 -20.55 3.51
N GLY A 61 8.78 -19.47 3.88
CA GLY A 61 10.24 -19.41 3.94
C GLY A 61 10.97 -19.13 2.63
N LEU A 62 10.29 -18.66 1.58
CA LEU A 62 10.91 -18.43 0.27
C LEU A 62 11.12 -16.96 -0.12
N LEU A 63 10.64 -16.01 0.69
CA LEU A 63 10.70 -14.58 0.38
C LEU A 63 11.64 -13.87 1.36
N GLU A 64 12.45 -12.97 0.82
CA GLU A 64 13.30 -12.07 1.60
C GLU A 64 12.49 -10.82 1.97
N ASP A 65 12.71 -10.30 3.17
CA ASP A 65 12.17 -9.01 3.59
C ASP A 65 12.95 -7.90 2.88
N VAL A 66 12.28 -7.17 1.97
CA VAL A 66 12.91 -6.15 1.12
C VAL A 66 12.82 -4.75 1.73
N VAL A 67 11.78 -4.48 2.52
CA VAL A 67 11.53 -3.18 3.13
C VAL A 67 12.13 -3.15 4.54
N SER A 68 13.15 -2.32 4.74
CA SER A 68 13.71 -2.05 6.06
C SER A 68 12.91 -0.96 6.79
N GLU A 69 13.08 -0.85 8.12
CA GLU A 69 12.51 0.25 8.91
C GLU A 69 12.92 1.64 8.37
N GLU A 70 14.13 1.76 7.81
CA GLU A 70 14.61 3.02 7.23
C GLU A 70 13.79 3.39 5.98
N ILE A 71 13.53 2.43 5.10
CA ILE A 71 12.72 2.65 3.88
C ILE A 71 11.27 2.98 4.27
N TYR A 72 10.72 2.23 5.23
CA TYR A 72 9.38 2.47 5.75
C TYR A 72 9.24 3.90 6.30
N ASN A 73 10.15 4.32 7.18
CA ASN A 73 10.12 5.66 7.78
C ASN A 73 10.30 6.76 6.72
N LEU A 74 11.11 6.53 5.68
CA LEU A 74 11.25 7.47 4.58
C LEU A 74 9.94 7.68 3.81
N ILE A 75 9.22 6.60 3.52
CA ILE A 75 7.94 6.65 2.81
C ILE A 75 6.87 7.33 3.67
N ALA A 76 6.73 6.92 4.94
CA ALA A 76 5.77 7.51 5.87
C ALA A 76 6.01 9.02 6.04
N ALA A 77 7.25 9.43 6.27
CA ALA A 77 7.62 10.85 6.38
C ALA A 77 7.35 11.63 5.09
N GLY A 78 7.54 11.01 3.92
CA GLY A 78 7.21 11.62 2.63
C GLY A 78 5.72 11.93 2.47
N PHE A 79 4.85 11.03 2.92
CA PHE A 79 3.40 11.28 2.94
C PHE A 79 3.00 12.30 4.01
N GLU A 80 3.58 12.21 5.22
CA GLU A 80 3.35 13.17 6.30
C GLU A 80 3.72 14.60 5.85
N GLU A 81 4.90 14.78 5.25
CA GLU A 81 5.34 16.08 4.71
C GLU A 81 4.37 16.57 3.62
N LYS A 82 3.90 15.66 2.75
CA LYS A 82 3.03 16.02 1.64
C LYS A 82 1.63 16.44 2.11
N PHE A 83 1.07 15.76 3.09
CA PHE A 83 -0.28 16.03 3.57
C PHE A 83 -0.33 17.09 4.67
N GLY A 84 0.70 17.19 5.51
CA GLY A 84 0.76 18.15 6.61
C GLY A 84 -0.49 18.08 7.48
N GLU A 85 -1.21 19.19 7.61
CA GLU A 85 -2.47 19.26 8.39
C GLU A 85 -3.61 18.40 7.82
N MET A 86 -3.48 17.87 6.60
CA MET A 86 -4.43 16.94 5.98
C MET A 86 -4.08 15.47 6.23
N ASP A 87 -3.02 15.17 6.98
CA ASP A 87 -2.72 13.80 7.43
C ASP A 87 -3.68 13.42 8.56
N LEU A 88 -4.75 12.71 8.22
CA LEU A 88 -5.86 12.44 9.13
C LEU A 88 -5.61 11.16 9.92
N ASP A 89 -5.91 11.21 11.22
CA ASP A 89 -6.06 10.01 12.05
C ASP A 89 -7.26 9.19 11.56
N CYS A 90 -6.98 8.07 10.94
CA CYS A 90 -7.97 7.17 10.37
C CYS A 90 -8.28 6.02 11.34
N ASP A 91 -9.57 5.74 11.53
CA ASP A 91 -10.01 4.56 12.29
C ASP A 91 -9.61 3.28 11.54
N ILE A 92 -8.79 2.42 12.15
CA ILE A 92 -8.44 1.12 11.59
C ILE A 92 -9.54 0.13 11.98
N PRO A 93 -10.27 -0.47 11.01
CA PRO A 93 -11.30 -1.45 11.32
C PRO A 93 -10.67 -2.69 11.98
N GLU A 94 -11.10 -3.00 13.21
CA GLU A 94 -10.66 -4.17 13.97
C GLU A 94 -11.06 -5.46 13.24
N ILE A 95 -10.11 -6.09 12.54
CA ILE A 95 -10.40 -7.37 11.86
C ILE A 95 -10.29 -8.54 12.85
N ASN A 96 -9.53 -8.43 13.96
CA ASN A 96 -9.29 -9.56 14.90
C ASN A 96 -8.87 -9.18 16.36
N SER A 97 -9.49 -8.24 17.08
CA SER A 97 -9.11 -7.96 18.49
C SER A 97 -10.29 -7.95 19.46
N THR A 98 -10.08 -8.58 20.63
CA THR A 98 -11.08 -8.83 21.68
C THR A 98 -11.26 -7.63 22.64
N ASN A 99 -10.59 -6.50 22.37
CA ASN A 99 -10.56 -5.33 23.24
C ASN A 99 -11.04 -4.12 22.44
N ASN A 100 -12.17 -3.54 22.86
CA ASN A 100 -12.87 -2.35 22.30
C ASN A 100 -12.05 -1.03 22.33
N GLU A 101 -10.73 -1.05 22.13
CA GLU A 101 -9.92 0.16 22.01
C GLU A 101 -9.84 0.53 20.53
N LYS A 102 -10.42 1.69 20.17
CA LYS A 102 -10.29 2.25 18.82
C LYS A 102 -8.82 2.46 18.50
N ASN A 103 -8.28 1.66 17.58
CA ASN A 103 -6.97 1.89 17.00
C ASN A 103 -7.11 2.91 15.86
N THR A 104 -6.45 4.05 16.01
CA THR A 104 -6.30 5.06 14.97
C THR A 104 -4.85 5.12 14.52
N ALA A 105 -4.62 5.33 13.23
CA ALA A 105 -3.29 5.64 12.69
C ALA A 105 -3.41 6.77 11.66
N PRO A 106 -2.36 7.60 11.49
CA PRO A 106 -2.34 8.62 10.47
C PRO A 106 -2.41 7.99 9.07
N LEU A 107 -2.93 8.76 8.11
CA LEU A 107 -3.06 8.31 6.73
C LEU A 107 -1.69 7.99 6.12
N SER A 108 -0.65 8.74 6.49
CA SER A 108 0.74 8.48 6.08
C SER A 108 1.23 7.08 6.48
N GLU A 109 0.95 6.64 7.71
CA GLU A 109 1.30 5.30 8.21
C GLU A 109 0.54 4.21 7.46
N ILE A 110 -0.77 4.38 7.28
CA ILE A 110 -1.62 3.43 6.54
C ILE A 110 -1.15 3.27 5.08
N LEU A 111 -0.70 4.34 4.45
CA LEU A 111 -0.18 4.30 3.08
C LEU A 111 1.20 3.64 3.00
N ALA A 112 2.04 3.80 4.03
CA ALA A 112 3.34 3.15 4.12
C ALA A 112 3.25 1.64 4.41
N ASP A 113 2.20 1.22 5.13
CA ASP A 113 1.90 -0.18 5.45
C ASP A 113 1.36 -1.01 4.26
N LEU A 114 0.80 -0.35 3.25
CA LEU A 114 0.15 -0.98 2.09
C LEU A 114 1.15 -1.50 1.04
#